data_AF-X7ZKR5-F1
#
_entry.id   AF-X7ZKR5-F1
#
_cell.length_a   1.000
_cell.length_b   1.000
_cell.length_c   1.000
_cell.angle_alpha   90.00
_cell.angle_beta   90.00
_cell.angle_gamma   90.00
#
_symmetry.space_group_name_H-M   'P 1'
#
loop_
_entity.id
_entity.type
_entity.pdbx_description
1 polymer ?
#
loop_
_entity_poly.entity_id
_entity_poly.type
_entity_poly.pdbx_seq_one_letter_code
_entity_poly.pdbx_strand_id
1 'polypeptide(L)'
;MSRVFDYLMVSLRSLPLVMVIGRPEIRIPVVSFAVHEVPAERVVQRLADNGVLAISNASSRVLDVIGVNDVGGAVTVGLAHYSTTAEVDQLVRALASLG
;
A
#
# COMPACT_ATOMS: atom_id res chain seq x y z
N MET A 1 16.55 3.71 9.89
CA MET A 1 15.52 3.33 8.91
C MET A 1 15.33 4.49 7.93
N SER A 2 14.93 4.26 6.67
CA SER A 2 14.82 5.35 5.69
C SER A 2 13.67 6.30 6.08
N ARG A 3 13.95 7.60 6.23
CA ARG A 3 12.96 8.64 6.60
C ARG A 3 11.71 8.61 5.71
N VAL A 4 11.87 8.25 4.43
CA VAL A 4 10.77 8.18 3.46
C VAL A 4 9.81 7.02 3.78
N PHE A 5 10.33 5.88 4.26
CA PHE A 5 9.50 4.73 4.61
C PHE A 5 8.72 4.99 5.90
N ASP A 6 9.34 5.63 6.90
CA ASP A 6 8.63 6.02 8.13
C ASP A 6 7.50 7.01 7.81
N TYR A 7 7.76 7.96 6.91
CA TYR A 7 6.73 8.88 6.40
C TYR A 7 5.58 8.14 5.71
N LEU A 8 5.87 7.22 4.79
CA LEU A 8 4.87 6.37 4.13
C LEU A 8 4.00 5.62 5.15
N MET A 9 4.61 5.01 6.17
CA MET A 9 3.88 4.24 7.18
C MET A 9 2.95 5.10 8.03
N VAL A 10 3.36 6.33 8.37
CA VAL A 10 2.51 7.29 9.09
C VAL A 10 1.35 7.73 8.20
N SER A 11 1.63 8.10 6.94
CA SER A 11 0.61 8.57 6.01
C SER A 11 -0.42 7.49 5.69
N LEU A 12 -0.01 6.25 5.42
CA LEU A 12 -0.94 5.14 5.19
C LEU A 12 -1.84 4.86 6.41
N ARG A 13 -1.30 4.97 7.63
CA ARG A 13 -2.07 4.76 8.87
C ARG A 13 -3.04 5.90 9.19
N SER A 14 -2.82 7.08 8.62
CA SER A 14 -3.76 8.20 8.76
C SER A 14 -5.00 8.07 7.88
N LEU A 15 -4.97 7.20 6.87
CA LEU A 15 -6.11 6.98 5.97
C LEU A 15 -7.10 6.00 6.60
N PRO A 16 -8.39 6.38 6.79
CA PRO A 16 -9.35 5.58 7.54
C PRO A 16 -9.73 4.27 6.83
N LEU A 17 -9.69 4.27 5.50
CA LEU A 17 -10.03 3.10 4.68
C LEU A 17 -8.83 2.17 4.48
N VAL A 18 -7.61 2.55 4.88
CA VAL A 18 -6.41 1.76 4.61
C VAL A 18 -6.06 0.89 5.80
N MET A 19 -5.98 -0.41 5.56
CA MET A 19 -5.53 -1.40 6.53
C MET A 19 -4.13 -1.89 6.16
N VAL A 20 -3.12 -1.46 6.93
CA VAL A 20 -1.74 -1.93 6.74
C VAL A 20 -1.55 -3.34 7.30
N ILE A 21 -1.00 -4.23 6.48
CA ILE A 21 -0.82 -5.65 6.79
C ILE A 21 0.58 -5.87 7.37
N GLY A 22 0.63 -6.51 8.55
CA GLY A 22 1.88 -6.88 9.22
C GLY A 22 2.54 -5.73 10.00
N ARG A 23 3.26 -6.08 11.09
CA ARG A 23 4.01 -5.12 11.92
C ARG A 23 5.34 -5.70 12.44
N PRO A 24 6.29 -6.05 11.57
CA PRO A 24 7.55 -6.63 12.03
C PRO A 24 8.45 -5.61 12.76
N GLU A 25 9.30 -6.08 13.67
CA GLU A 25 10.28 -5.25 14.39
C GLU A 25 11.39 -4.75 13.45
N ILE A 26 11.87 -5.62 12.58
CA ILE A 26 12.85 -5.31 11.52
C ILE A 26 12.13 -5.41 10.18
N ARG A 27 12.27 -4.40 9.32
CA ARG A 27 11.54 -4.34 8.03
C ARG A 27 12.44 -3.87 6.90
N ILE A 28 12.13 -4.34 5.70
CA ILE A 28 12.57 -3.73 4.44
C ILE A 28 11.56 -2.64 4.03
N PRO A 29 11.91 -1.70 3.12
CA PRO A 29 11.00 -0.62 2.73
C PRO A 29 9.92 -1.11 1.75
N VAL A 30 9.19 -2.15 2.13
CA VAL A 30 8.07 -2.77 1.41
C VAL A 30 6.92 -2.91 2.38
N VAL A 31 5.72 -2.55 1.94
CA VAL A 31 4.50 -2.65 2.73
C VAL A 31 3.35 -3.14 1.86
N SER A 32 2.54 -4.02 2.44
CA SER A 32 1.26 -4.44 1.86
C SER A 32 0.12 -3.84 2.68
N PHE A 33 -0.93 -3.40 2.01
CA PHE A 33 -2.14 -2.87 2.63
C PHE A 33 -3.38 -3.25 1.82
N ALA A 34 -4.53 -3.28 2.48
CA ALA A 34 -5.83 -3.41 1.85
C ALA A 34 -6.60 -2.09 1.99
N VAL A 35 -7.55 -1.84 1.09
CA VAL A 35 -8.46 -0.69 1.16
C VAL A 35 -9.87 -1.23 1.43
N HIS A 36 -10.53 -0.72 2.46
CA HIS A 36 -11.86 -1.17 2.85
C HIS A 36 -12.86 -0.96 1.70
N GLU A 37 -13.65 -2.00 1.40
CA GLU A 37 -14.66 -2.03 0.33
C GLU A 37 -14.15 -1.80 -1.10
N VAL A 38 -12.83 -1.68 -1.31
CA VAL A 38 -12.24 -1.48 -2.64
C VAL A 38 -11.28 -2.62 -2.99
N PRO A 39 -11.59 -3.44 -4.02
CA PRO A 39 -10.70 -4.52 -4.44
C PRO A 39 -9.32 -4.00 -4.87
N ALA A 40 -8.26 -4.74 -4.55
CA ALA A 40 -6.87 -4.37 -4.82
C ALA A 40 -6.60 -4.07 -6.30
N GLU A 41 -7.22 -4.79 -7.24
CA GLU A 41 -7.12 -4.50 -8.68
C GLU A 41 -7.66 -3.11 -9.02
N ARG A 42 -8.79 -2.72 -8.41
CA ARG A 42 -9.39 -1.41 -8.62
C ARG A 42 -8.53 -0.29 -8.02
N VAL A 43 -7.94 -0.54 -6.85
CA VAL A 43 -6.97 0.37 -6.24
C VAL A 43 -5.77 0.57 -7.18
N VAL A 44 -5.16 -0.52 -7.67
CA VAL A 44 -4.01 -0.44 -8.58
C VAL A 44 -4.34 0.26 -9.89
N GLN A 45 -5.51 0.00 -10.49
CA GLN A 45 -5.97 0.75 -11.66
C GLN A 45 -6.04 2.24 -11.38
N ARG A 46 -6.63 2.64 -10.24
CA ARG A 46 -6.75 4.05 -9.87
C ARG A 46 -5.38 4.69 -9.60
N LEU A 47 -4.47 3.95 -8.97
CA LEU A 47 -3.09 4.39 -8.78
C LEU A 47 -2.42 4.61 -10.14
N ALA A 48 -2.58 3.69 -11.08
CA ALA A 48 -2.02 3.78 -12.43
C ALA A 48 -2.58 5.00 -13.20
N ASP A 49 -3.88 5.29 -13.11
CA ASP A 49 -4.51 6.49 -13.68
C ASP A 49 -3.89 7.79 -13.14
N ASN A 50 -3.35 7.75 -11.92
CA ASN A 50 -2.69 8.87 -11.25
C ASN A 50 -1.16 8.82 -11.37
N GLY A 51 -0.61 7.95 -12.24
CA GLY A 51 0.82 7.83 -12.49
C GLY A 51 1.59 7.09 -11.39
N VAL A 52 0.91 6.34 -10.52
CA VAL A 52 1.52 5.57 -9.43
C VAL A 52 1.42 4.08 -9.74
N LEU A 53 2.55 3.39 -9.77
CA LEU A 53 2.60 1.94 -10.01
C LEU A 53 2.68 1.18 -8.69
N ALA A 54 1.80 0.20 -8.54
CA ALA A 54 1.74 -0.69 -7.38
C ALA A 54 1.40 -2.12 -7.84
N ILE A 55 1.64 -3.10 -6.96
CA ILE A 55 1.41 -4.52 -7.26
C ILE A 55 0.15 -4.98 -6.52
N SER A 56 -0.88 -5.43 -7.25
CA SER A 56 -2.04 -6.11 -6.64
C SER A 56 -1.74 -7.59 -6.47
N ASN A 57 -2.22 -8.17 -5.38
CA ASN A 57 -2.21 -9.61 -5.11
C ASN A 57 -0.85 -10.26 -5.38
N ALA A 58 0.20 -9.70 -4.77
CA ALA A 58 1.52 -10.33 -4.79
C ALA A 58 1.39 -11.81 -4.38
N SER A 59 1.91 -12.71 -5.21
CA SER A 59 1.76 -14.16 -5.03
C SER A 59 2.39 -14.60 -3.70
N SER A 60 1.55 -14.71 -2.67
CA SER A 60 2.02 -14.80 -1.29
C SER A 60 1.07 -15.67 -0.48
N ARG A 61 1.56 -16.87 -0.14
CA ARG A 61 0.82 -17.82 0.72
C ARG A 61 0.45 -17.22 2.07
N VAL A 62 1.24 -16.27 2.58
CA VAL A 62 0.91 -15.60 3.84
C VAL A 62 -0.31 -14.69 3.68
N LEU A 63 -0.49 -14.03 2.53
CA LEU A 63 -1.69 -13.22 2.25
C LEU A 63 -2.94 -14.09 2.14
N ASP A 64 -2.80 -15.29 1.56
CA ASP A 64 -3.89 -16.28 1.50
C ASP A 64 -4.29 -16.74 2.90
N VAL A 65 -3.32 -17.05 3.77
CA VAL A 65 -3.57 -17.57 5.14
C VAL A 65 -4.24 -16.53 6.04
N ILE A 66 -3.94 -15.25 5.87
CA ILE A 66 -4.56 -14.16 6.66
C ILE A 66 -5.90 -13.69 6.08
N GLY A 67 -6.44 -14.36 5.04
CA GLY A 67 -7.75 -14.08 4.48
C GLY A 67 -7.84 -12.76 3.70
N VAL A 68 -6.71 -12.22 3.23
CA VAL A 68 -6.69 -10.93 2.51
C VAL A 68 -7.41 -11.02 1.16
N ASN A 69 -7.41 -12.18 0.52
CA ASN A 69 -8.17 -12.38 -0.72
C ASN A 69 -9.68 -12.31 -0.48
N ASP A 70 -10.17 -12.62 0.72
CA ASP A 70 -11.60 -12.59 1.06
C ASP A 70 -12.14 -11.16 1.25
N VAL A 71 -11.27 -10.21 1.58
CA VAL A 71 -11.58 -8.77 1.71
C VAL A 71 -11.29 -7.96 0.43
N GLY A 72 -10.93 -8.62 -0.66
CA GLY A 72 -10.70 -7.97 -1.96
C GLY A 72 -9.23 -7.83 -2.35
N GLY A 73 -8.31 -8.49 -1.64
CA GLY A 73 -6.89 -8.56 -1.98
C GLY A 73 -6.02 -7.50 -1.28
N ALA A 74 -4.72 -7.53 -1.57
CA ALA A 74 -3.77 -6.56 -1.05
C ALA A 74 -3.00 -5.84 -2.16
N VAL A 75 -2.71 -4.58 -1.90
CA VAL A 75 -1.81 -3.74 -2.69
C VAL A 75 -0.47 -3.71 -1.99
N THR A 76 0.60 -4.00 -2.73
CA THR A 76 1.97 -3.98 -2.24
C THR A 76 2.73 -2.86 -2.94
N VAL A 77 3.41 -2.05 -2.13
CA VAL A 77 4.29 -0.97 -2.59
C VAL A 77 5.67 -1.13 -1.95
N GLY A 78 6.70 -0.90 -2.74
CA GLY A 78 8.10 -0.95 -2.32
C GLY A 78 8.81 0.33 -2.71
N LEU A 79 9.59 0.89 -1.80
CA LEU A 79 10.42 2.06 -2.09
C LEU A 79 11.79 1.60 -2.61
N ALA A 80 12.29 2.32 -3.61
CA ALA A 80 13.62 2.16 -4.15
C ALA A 80 14.56 3.27 -3.62
N HIS A 81 15.85 3.18 -3.96
CA HIS A 81 16.86 4.16 -3.54
C HIS A 81 16.58 5.59 -4.02
N TYR A 82 15.84 5.72 -5.12
CA TYR A 82 15.45 7.00 -5.72
C TYR A 82 14.08 7.50 -5.27
N SER A 83 13.39 6.75 -4.39
CA SER A 83 12.05 7.14 -3.96
C SER A 83 12.08 8.37 -3.06
N THR A 84 11.11 9.26 -3.27
CA THR A 84 11.03 10.56 -2.59
C THR A 84 9.76 10.70 -1.75
N THR A 85 9.74 11.66 -0.82
CA THR A 85 8.53 11.97 -0.05
C THR A 85 7.41 12.55 -0.91
N ALA A 86 7.76 13.22 -2.02
CA ALA A 86 6.77 13.75 -2.97
C ALA A 86 5.98 12.63 -3.66
N GLU A 87 6.63 11.51 -4.01
CA GLU A 87 5.96 10.33 -4.56
C GLU A 87 5.06 9.66 -3.51
N VAL A 88 5.47 9.66 -2.24
CA VAL A 88 4.63 9.19 -1.13
C VAL A 88 3.38 10.08 -1.00
N ASP A 89 3.50 11.39 -1.11
CA ASP A 89 2.35 12.30 -1.09
C ASP A 89 1.40 12.05 -2.27
N GLN A 90 1.94 11.80 -3.47
CA GLN A 90 1.15 11.46 -4.64
C GLN A 90 0.36 10.16 -4.44
N LEU A 91 1.01 9.12 -3.90
CA LEU A 91 0.36 7.86 -3.55
C LEU A 91 -0.78 8.09 -2.54
N VAL A 92 -0.51 8.82 -1.47
CA VAL A 92 -1.50 9.08 -0.40
C VAL A 92 -2.70 9.87 -0.94
N ARG A 93 -2.47 10.86 -1.81
CA ARG A 93 -3.55 11.62 -2.46
C ARG A 93 -4.38 10.73 -3.39
N ALA A 94 -3.75 9.87 -4.17
CA ALA A 94 -4.47 8.94 -5.04
C ALA A 94 -5.32 7.96 -4.23
N LEU A 95 -4.80 7.44 -3.11
CA LEU A 95 -5.55 6.60 -2.18
C LEU A 95 -6.70 7.34 -1.48
N ALA A 96 -6.49 8.59 -1.08
CA ALA A 96 -7.54 9.40 -0.48
C ALA A 96 -8.70 9.70 -1.45
N SER A 97 -8.46 9.66 -2.76
CA SER A 97 -9.51 9.84 -3.79
C SER A 97 -10.40 8.60 -4.01
N LEU A 98 -10.11 7.48 -3.35
CA LEU A 98 -10.87 6.24 -3.44
C LEU A 98 -12.00 6.13 -2.39
N GLY A 99 -11.97 6.99 -1.35
CA GLY A 99 -13.03 7.15 -0.36
C GLY A 99 -13.87 8.39 -0.61
#